data_AF-A0A2Z6R4B4-F1
#
_entry.id   AF-A0A2Z6R4B4-F1
#
_cell.length_a   1.000
_cell.length_b   1.000
_cell.length_c   1.000
_cell.angle_alpha   90.00
_cell.angle_beta   90.00
_cell.angle_gamma   90.00
#
_symmetry.space_group_name_H-M   'P 1'
#
loop_
_entity.id
_entity.type
_entity.pdbx_description
1 polymer ?
#
loop_
_entity_poly.entity_id
_entity_poly.type
_entity_poly.pdbx_seq_one_letter_code
_entity_poly.pdbx_strand_id
1 'polypeptide(L)'
;MRFNILLLLLTTLTTVTISQSLPDKLLIQSAETHEFWAISGSDVVLSQSPNVEWVIWGDLISPVNDPGLAVQLNGPGKPLTITPRNSNPNQRWVIKPNGPTGTYICPFIQPVICAKPENGKVIGSDKTSGEWYLIPVLE
;
A
#
# COMPACT_ATOMS: atom_id res chain seq x y z
N MET A 1 -16.71 -47.80 -13.19
CA MET A 1 -17.02 -46.39 -12.88
C MET A 1 -15.70 -45.63 -12.78
N ARG A 2 -15.34 -44.85 -13.80
CA ARG A 2 -14.03 -44.15 -13.93
C ARG A 2 -14.26 -42.68 -14.26
N PHE A 3 -15.02 -42.02 -13.41
CA PHE A 3 -15.23 -40.59 -13.46
C PHE A 3 -14.82 -40.04 -12.10
N ASN A 4 -14.24 -38.83 -12.09
CA ASN A 4 -14.14 -37.92 -10.94
C ASN A 4 -12.80 -37.73 -10.22
N ILE A 5 -11.66 -38.33 -10.60
CA ILE A 5 -10.37 -37.89 -10.02
C ILE A 5 -9.82 -36.68 -10.80
N LEU A 6 -9.91 -36.72 -12.13
CA LEU A 6 -9.39 -35.65 -12.99
C LEU A 6 -10.17 -34.34 -12.85
N LEU A 7 -11.49 -34.42 -12.62
CA LEU A 7 -12.34 -33.26 -12.33
C LEU A 7 -12.03 -32.63 -10.96
N LEU A 8 -11.72 -33.45 -9.95
CA LEU A 8 -11.32 -32.97 -8.62
C LEU A 8 -9.93 -32.31 -8.63
N LEU A 9 -9.03 -32.83 -9.46
CA LEU A 9 -7.73 -32.18 -9.74
C LEU A 9 -7.92 -30.86 -10.51
N LEU A 10 -8.85 -30.80 -11.46
CA LEU A 10 -9.09 -29.57 -12.22
C LEU A 10 -9.69 -28.45 -11.36
N THR A 11 -10.58 -28.76 -10.41
CA THR A 11 -11.18 -27.76 -9.50
C THR A 11 -10.22 -27.32 -8.38
N THR A 12 -9.31 -28.19 -7.95
CA THR A 12 -8.25 -27.81 -6.99
C THR A 12 -7.10 -27.06 -7.65
N LEU A 13 -6.86 -27.25 -8.96
CA LEU A 13 -5.81 -26.53 -9.68
C LEU A 13 -6.24 -25.10 -10.07
N THR A 14 -7.53 -24.82 -10.27
CA THR A 14 -8.01 -23.45 -10.54
C THR A 14 -8.01 -22.54 -9.31
N THR A 15 -7.84 -23.09 -8.10
CA THR A 15 -7.79 -22.29 -6.86
C THR A 15 -6.42 -21.72 -6.53
N VAL A 16 -5.38 -22.10 -7.29
CA VAL A 16 -4.01 -21.62 -7.07
C VAL A 16 -3.62 -20.80 -8.29
N THR A 17 -3.34 -19.50 -8.09
CA THR A 17 -2.87 -18.48 -9.06
C THR A 17 -3.84 -17.35 -9.42
N ILE A 18 -4.72 -16.92 -8.52
CA ILE A 18 -5.00 -15.48 -8.45
C ILE A 18 -3.84 -14.86 -7.66
N SER A 19 -2.67 -14.75 -8.30
CA SER A 19 -1.69 -13.77 -7.88
C SER A 19 -2.33 -12.43 -8.19
N GLN A 20 -2.95 -11.81 -7.18
CA GLN A 20 -3.58 -10.50 -7.32
C GLN A 20 -2.48 -9.52 -7.73
N SER A 21 -2.34 -9.26 -9.02
CA SER A 21 -1.44 -8.21 -9.49
C SER A 21 -1.96 -6.90 -8.90
N LEU A 22 -1.09 -6.18 -8.19
CA LEU A 22 -1.43 -4.84 -7.74
C LEU A 22 -1.79 -4.00 -8.98
N PRO A 23 -2.82 -3.14 -8.89
CA PRO A 23 -3.19 -2.28 -10.00
C PRO A 23 -2.04 -1.34 -10.39
N ASP A 24 -1.94 -1.02 -11.67
CA ASP A 24 -0.89 -0.14 -12.22
C ASP A 24 -0.95 1.28 -11.63
N LYS A 25 -2.16 1.74 -11.28
CA LYS A 25 -2.41 3.02 -10.62
C LYS A 25 -3.47 2.84 -9.55
N LEU A 26 -3.27 3.49 -8.41
CA LEU A 26 -4.19 3.39 -7.29
C LEU A 26 -4.25 4.66 -6.46
N LEU A 27 -5.36 4.78 -5.74
CA LEU A 27 -5.51 5.71 -4.63
C LEU A 27 -5.31 4.94 -3.32
N ILE A 28 -4.66 5.58 -2.34
CA ILE A 28 -4.48 5.01 -1.00
C ILE A 28 -5.39 5.79 -0.06
N GLN A 29 -6.46 5.14 0.42
CA GLN A 29 -7.46 5.76 1.29
C GLN A 29 -7.36 5.19 2.71
N SER A 30 -7.43 6.05 3.71
CA SER A 30 -7.53 5.67 5.12
C SER A 30 -8.84 4.92 5.36
N ALA A 31 -8.78 3.73 5.95
CA ALA A 31 -9.98 3.00 6.35
C ALA A 31 -10.71 3.68 7.53
N GLU A 32 -9.98 4.45 8.35
CA GLU A 32 -10.51 5.11 9.54
C GLU A 32 -11.12 6.48 9.22
N THR A 33 -10.40 7.31 8.46
CA THR A 33 -10.78 8.71 8.21
C THR A 33 -11.41 8.94 6.84
N HIS A 34 -11.38 7.94 5.96
CA HIS A 34 -11.80 8.03 4.55
C HIS A 34 -11.04 9.06 3.72
N GLU A 35 -9.95 9.62 4.24
CA GLU A 35 -9.07 10.55 3.53
C GLU A 35 -8.02 9.81 2.71
N PHE A 36 -7.56 10.46 1.64
CA PHE A 36 -6.59 9.92 0.70
C PHE A 36 -5.19 10.42 1.00
N TRP A 37 -4.19 9.58 0.72
CA TRP A 37 -2.80 10.02 0.66
C TRP A 37 -2.65 11.11 -0.40
N ALA A 38 -2.11 12.24 0.01
CA ALA A 38 -1.77 13.38 -0.83
C ALA A 38 -0.34 13.85 -0.51
N ILE A 39 0.12 14.85 -1.26
CA ILE A 39 1.46 15.42 -1.13
C ILE A 39 1.32 16.91 -0.79
N SER A 40 2.02 17.37 0.25
CA SER A 40 2.17 18.78 0.58
C SER A 40 3.65 19.10 0.79
N GLY A 41 4.27 19.73 -0.21
CA GLY A 41 5.73 19.86 -0.27
C GLY A 41 6.38 18.47 -0.36
N SER A 42 7.19 18.11 0.62
CA SER A 42 7.79 16.77 0.73
C SER A 42 6.99 15.82 1.61
N ASP A 43 6.02 16.29 2.39
CA ASP A 43 5.28 15.46 3.35
C ASP A 43 4.16 14.69 2.63
N VAL A 44 3.94 13.45 3.05
CA VAL A 44 2.74 12.68 2.72
C VAL A 44 1.66 13.02 3.76
N VAL A 45 0.55 13.58 3.28
CA VAL A 45 -0.54 14.11 4.10
C VAL A 45 -1.86 13.44 3.76
N LEU A 46 -2.89 13.70 4.56
CA LEU A 46 -4.26 13.26 4.31
C LEU A 46 -5.06 14.39 3.64
N SER A 47 -5.90 14.02 2.68
CA SER A 47 -6.76 14.94 1.94
C SER A 47 -8.14 14.33 1.72
N GLN A 48 -9.18 15.15 1.78
CA GLN A 48 -10.56 14.73 1.46
C GLN A 48 -10.75 14.43 -0.03
N SER A 49 -9.86 14.94 -0.89
CA SER A 49 -9.91 14.73 -2.34
C SER A 49 -8.78 13.82 -2.82
N PRO A 50 -9.06 12.86 -3.71
CA PRO A 50 -8.08 11.93 -4.27
C PRO A 50 -7.22 12.61 -5.35
N ASN A 51 -6.33 13.51 -4.94
CA ASN A 51 -5.56 14.36 -5.85
C ASN A 51 -4.22 13.76 -6.29
N VAL A 52 -3.81 12.62 -5.71
CA VAL A 52 -2.55 11.95 -6.01
C VAL A 52 -2.81 10.49 -6.29
N GLU A 53 -2.43 10.07 -7.49
CA GLU A 53 -2.36 8.68 -7.89
C GLU A 53 -0.98 8.11 -7.52
N TRP A 54 -0.99 6.89 -7.01
CA TRP A 54 0.19 6.18 -6.56
C TRP A 54 0.40 4.93 -7.41
N VAL A 55 1.64 4.48 -7.47
CA VAL A 55 2.04 3.24 -8.14
C VAL A 55 3.01 2.49 -7.26
N ILE A 56 2.88 1.16 -7.25
CA ILE A 56 3.73 0.27 -6.45
C ILE A 56 4.71 -0.45 -7.39
N TRP A 57 5.99 -0.13 -7.27
CA TRP A 57 7.08 -0.69 -8.10
C TRP A 57 7.87 -1.69 -7.26
N GLY A 58 7.47 -2.95 -7.27
CA GLY A 58 8.04 -3.96 -6.37
C GLY A 58 7.67 -3.64 -4.92
N ASP A 59 8.63 -3.13 -4.15
CA ASP A 59 8.43 -2.69 -2.76
C ASP A 59 8.50 -1.17 -2.58
N LEU A 60 8.50 -0.39 -3.65
CA LEU A 60 8.51 1.06 -3.59
C LEU A 60 7.10 1.61 -3.86
N ILE A 61 6.72 2.66 -3.13
CA ILE A 61 5.50 3.43 -3.39
C ILE A 61 5.93 4.79 -3.94
N SER A 62 5.45 5.13 -5.13
CA SER A 62 5.82 6.36 -5.86
C SER A 62 4.56 7.08 -6.36
N PRO A 63 4.54 8.42 -6.41
CA PRO A 63 3.48 9.14 -7.10
C PRO A 63 3.61 8.92 -8.62
N VAL A 64 2.48 8.76 -9.31
CA VAL A 64 2.45 8.49 -10.76
C VAL A 64 3.11 9.63 -11.56
N ASN A 65 2.89 10.88 -11.15
CA ASN A 65 3.41 12.06 -11.85
C ASN A 65 4.90 12.35 -11.58
N ASP A 66 5.52 11.68 -10.61
CA ASP A 66 6.95 11.81 -10.32
C ASP A 66 7.56 10.47 -9.87
N PRO A 67 7.77 9.53 -10.81
CA PRO A 67 8.27 8.20 -10.49
C PRO A 67 9.72 8.19 -9.99
N GLY A 68 10.43 9.33 -10.08
CA GLY A 68 11.76 9.52 -9.51
C GLY A 68 11.76 9.64 -7.99
N LEU A 69 10.59 9.85 -7.38
CA LEU A 69 10.41 9.94 -5.94
C LEU A 69 9.82 8.64 -5.36
N ALA A 70 10.11 8.39 -4.09
CA ALA A 70 9.57 7.27 -3.33
C ALA A 70 9.19 7.72 -1.91
N VAL A 71 8.13 7.10 -1.37
CA VAL A 71 7.69 7.31 0.01
C VAL A 71 8.72 6.71 0.96
N GLN A 72 9.17 7.52 1.92
CA GLN A 72 10.18 7.17 2.91
C GLN A 72 9.61 7.27 4.33
N LEU A 73 9.89 6.26 5.15
CA LEU A 73 9.72 6.32 6.59
C LEU A 73 10.84 7.12 7.25
N ASN A 74 10.49 8.15 8.02
CA ASN A 74 11.44 8.99 8.75
C ASN A 74 11.58 8.62 10.23
N GLY A 75 10.98 7.51 10.64
CA GLY A 75 10.97 7.00 12.01
C GLY A 75 9.57 7.04 12.65
N PRO A 76 9.43 6.45 13.86
CA PRO A 76 8.16 6.42 14.59
C PRO A 76 7.65 7.83 14.90
N GLY A 77 6.34 8.06 14.74
CA GLY A 77 5.67 9.34 15.01
C GLY A 77 6.09 10.49 14.09
N LYS A 78 6.94 10.22 13.09
CA LYS A 78 7.36 11.22 12.10
C LYS A 78 6.53 11.08 10.83
N PRO A 79 6.18 12.21 10.17
CA PRO A 79 5.52 12.17 8.88
C PRO A 79 6.34 11.37 7.86
N LEU A 80 5.65 10.59 7.04
CA LEU A 80 6.23 10.03 5.83
C LEU A 80 6.51 11.17 4.86
N THR A 81 7.55 11.00 4.06
CA THR A 81 7.92 11.99 3.04
C THR A 81 8.18 11.34 1.70
N ILE A 82 7.98 12.09 0.61
CA ILE A 82 8.52 11.73 -0.70
C ILE A 82 9.97 12.22 -0.81
N THR A 83 10.86 11.34 -1.25
CA THR A 83 12.29 11.62 -1.41
C THR A 83 12.81 10.98 -2.69
N PRO A 84 13.92 11.46 -3.29
CA PRO A 84 14.51 10.81 -4.46
C PRO A 84 14.73 9.31 -4.20
N ARG A 85 14.24 8.48 -5.12
CA ARG A 85 14.41 7.03 -5.07
C ARG A 85 15.89 6.68 -4.98
N ASN A 86 16.25 5.87 -4.01
CA ASN A 86 17.61 5.40 -3.78
C ASN A 86 17.59 4.01 -3.12
N SER A 87 18.73 3.53 -2.64
CA SER A 87 18.85 2.22 -1.99
C SER A 87 18.52 2.25 -0.49
N ASN A 88 17.89 3.31 0.02
CA ASN A 88 17.55 3.42 1.44
C ASN A 88 16.46 2.41 1.79
N PRO A 89 16.70 1.50 2.74
CA PRO A 89 15.69 0.53 3.17
C PRO A 89 14.40 1.15 3.70
N ASN A 90 14.43 2.40 4.17
CA ASN A 90 13.25 3.13 4.64
C ASN A 90 12.27 3.52 3.52
N GLN A 91 12.66 3.34 2.25
CA GLN A 91 11.78 3.55 1.10
C GLN A 91 11.04 2.26 0.69
N ARG A 92 11.37 1.11 1.31
CA ARG A 92 10.85 -0.20 0.92
C ARG A 92 9.69 -0.58 1.84
N TRP A 93 8.58 -1.01 1.26
CA TRP A 93 7.31 -1.27 1.90
C TRP A 93 6.79 -2.66 1.58
N VAL A 94 6.15 -3.26 2.58
CA VAL A 94 5.41 -4.51 2.47
C VAL A 94 3.95 -4.19 2.71
N ILE A 95 3.14 -4.52 1.70
CA ILE A 95 1.69 -4.36 1.74
C ILE A 95 1.12 -5.70 2.16
N LYS A 96 0.49 -5.73 3.33
CA LYS A 96 -0.05 -6.95 3.94
C LYS A 96 -1.57 -6.86 4.02
N PRO A 97 -2.31 -7.73 3.32
CA PRO A 97 -3.77 -7.74 3.44
C PRO A 97 -4.18 -7.97 4.90
N ASN A 98 -5.21 -7.25 5.35
CA ASN A 98 -5.89 -7.43 6.62
C ASN A 98 -7.39 -7.65 6.39
N GLY A 99 -7.77 -8.90 6.18
CA GLY A 99 -9.15 -9.25 5.85
C GLY A 99 -9.54 -8.86 4.42
N PRO A 100 -10.85 -8.76 4.13
CA PRO A 100 -11.35 -8.66 2.75
C PRO A 100 -11.17 -7.28 2.10
N THR A 101 -10.92 -6.22 2.86
CA THR A 101 -10.83 -4.86 2.31
C THR A 101 -9.65 -4.06 2.85
N GLY A 102 -9.21 -4.25 4.09
CA GLY A 102 -8.10 -3.49 4.67
C GLY A 102 -6.73 -4.02 4.26
N THR A 103 -5.73 -3.14 4.20
CA THR A 103 -4.32 -3.51 4.09
C THR A 103 -3.47 -2.71 5.06
N TYR A 104 -2.40 -3.32 5.56
CA TYR A 104 -1.34 -2.62 6.28
C TYR A 104 -0.19 -2.31 5.32
N ILE A 105 0.29 -1.07 5.36
CA ILE A 105 1.47 -0.64 4.62
C ILE A 105 2.60 -0.45 5.64
N CYS A 106 3.55 -1.39 5.69
CA CYS A 106 4.62 -1.39 6.70
C CYS A 106 5.99 -1.37 6.01
N PRO A 107 7.03 -0.74 6.57
CA PRO A 107 8.35 -0.76 5.99
C PRO A 107 8.91 -2.19 6.03
N PHE A 108 9.71 -2.53 5.03
CA PHE A 108 10.31 -3.86 4.88
C PHE A 108 11.20 -4.21 6.08
N ILE A 109 11.98 -3.26 6.57
CA ILE A 109 12.97 -3.48 7.63
C ILE A 109 12.40 -3.53 9.05
N GLN A 110 11.21 -2.97 9.28
CA GLN A 110 10.64 -2.82 10.62
C GLN A 110 9.12 -3.03 10.58
N PRO A 111 8.65 -4.28 10.39
CA PRO A 111 7.23 -4.58 10.14
C PRO A 111 6.31 -4.34 11.36
N VAL A 112 6.86 -3.85 12.48
CA VAL A 112 6.14 -3.46 13.69
C VAL A 112 5.60 -2.04 13.57
N ILE A 113 6.27 -1.19 12.80
CA ILE A 113 5.83 0.17 12.47
C ILE A 113 5.09 0.09 11.14
N CYS A 114 3.94 0.72 10.99
CA CYS A 114 3.20 0.79 9.74
C CYS A 114 2.71 2.23 9.51
N ALA A 115 2.39 2.55 8.27
CA ALA A 115 1.78 3.82 7.91
C ALA A 115 0.42 3.93 8.61
N LYS A 116 0.18 5.07 9.26
CA LYS A 116 -1.02 5.35 10.04
C LYS A 116 -1.51 6.78 9.77
N PRO A 117 -2.83 7.02 9.63
CA PRO A 117 -3.39 8.36 9.63
C PRO A 117 -3.27 9.00 11.01
N GLU A 118 -2.71 10.21 11.12
CA GLU A 118 -2.69 10.97 12.37
C GLU A 118 -2.64 12.48 12.12
N ASN A 119 -3.58 13.23 12.69
CA ASN A 119 -3.60 14.71 12.65
C ASN A 119 -3.40 15.31 11.24
N GLY A 120 -4.07 14.74 10.23
CA GLY A 120 -3.96 15.18 8.83
C GLY A 120 -2.66 14.77 8.12
N LYS A 121 -1.84 13.92 8.74
CA LYS A 121 -0.60 13.40 8.18
C LYS A 121 -0.63 11.88 8.09
N VAL A 122 0.28 11.34 7.29
CA VAL A 122 0.61 9.90 7.32
C VAL A 122 1.92 9.73 8.09
N ILE A 123 1.91 8.97 9.18
CA ILE A 123 3.08 8.75 10.03
C ILE A 123 3.42 7.26 10.13
N GLY A 124 4.62 6.93 10.61
CA GLY A 124 4.91 5.57 11.07
C GLY A 124 4.49 5.37 12.53
N SER A 125 3.56 4.45 12.81
CA SER A 125 3.17 4.06 14.18
C SER A 125 3.13 2.54 14.34
N ASP A 126 2.99 2.05 15.56
CA ASP A 126 2.68 0.65 15.82
C ASP A 126 1.46 0.15 15.01
N LYS A 127 1.49 -1.15 14.65
CA LYS A 127 0.53 -1.81 13.75
C LYS A 127 -0.94 -1.84 14.26
N THR A 128 -1.25 -1.24 15.40
CA THR A 128 -2.55 -1.38 16.05
C THR A 128 -3.68 -0.56 15.42
N SER A 129 -3.39 0.37 14.48
CA SER A 129 -4.39 1.36 14.04
C SER A 129 -4.14 2.04 12.67
N GLY A 130 -3.65 1.35 11.65
CA GLY A 130 -3.31 1.97 10.35
C GLY A 130 -3.71 1.15 9.12
N GLU A 131 -5.01 0.96 8.91
CA GLU A 131 -5.53 0.25 7.74
C GLU A 131 -5.80 1.19 6.56
N TRP A 132 -5.51 0.69 5.37
CA TRP A 132 -5.67 1.41 4.11
C TRP A 132 -6.49 0.60 3.11
N TYR A 133 -7.24 1.29 2.27
CA TYR A 133 -7.84 0.77 1.05
C TYR A 133 -6.96 1.15 -0.14
N LEU A 134 -6.58 0.15 -0.95
CA LEU A 134 -5.90 0.37 -2.23
C LEU A 134 -6.95 0.31 -3.32
N ILE A 135 -7.34 1.47 -3.84
CA ILE A 135 -8.45 1.61 -4.80
C ILE A 135 -7.85 1.73 -6.20
N PRO A 136 -8.05 0.75 -7.10
CA PRO A 136 -7.59 0.84 -8.48
C PRO A 136 -8.20 2.07 -9.19
N VAL A 137 -7.38 2.79 -9.96
CA VAL A 137 -7.87 3.80 -10.90
C VAL A 137 -8.09 3.11 -12.25
N LEU A 138 -9.34 3.09 -12.73
CA LEU A 138 -9.70 2.53 -14.03
C LEU A 138 -9.56 3.63 -15.10
N GLU A 139 -8.85 3.33 -16.19
CA GLU A 139 -8.76 4.19 -17.38
C GLU A 139 -9.99 4.05 -18.30
#